data_AF-A0A8H4RAY8-F1
#
_entry.id   AF-A0A8H4RAY8-F1
#
_cell.length_a   1.000
_cell.length_b   1.000
_cell.length_c   1.000
_cell.angle_alpha   90.00
_cell.angle_beta   90.00
_cell.angle_gamma   90.00
#
_symmetry.space_group_name_H-M   'P 1'
#
loop_
_entity.id
_entity.type
_entity.pdbx_description
1 polymer ?
#
loop_
_entity_poly.entity_id
_entity_poly.type
_entity_poly.pdbx_seq_one_letter_code
_entity_poly.pdbx_strand_id
1 'polypeptide(L)'
;MKAIDWKRHEHNIYDKIIRWFEIIKEVLEDPTVLPENTYNMDETGVMLSMLNSIKVLVRREDPRDYRGTIVKRKSITAIECISADGRVLSPMIIWPATTLRDNWHTFETPGWHYTCSETGYTNSKISLEWLKLVFDPQTKEQAKGKPRALISDGFGSHETLEIQEFCFDNNILLCRIPSYSSHKLQPCDLTVFPSLKDAYREEADQLYQGGERTINNEHFVYMYAPAREKAFTKRNITSGWAASGLVPFNPDRVLRVTPKPPPLSQETDSRINGIQVDSSQNEILQTPVTPVSAEAFVSLYNQIEQNIHTEPGTSRLQKWVQKLANAGQSTFAECALLQDQNQLLRKLNNQAKVRRSTKSTILARGEGKVMSFEDIIAARVARVEKDVIKGKGKRGRKRKSVALEAGEPDAEAEPGPEVARTAKEVIKGQGKRGRKRKIAVCEADEPVPAPEPEAAQIINVPGPWRAPVARMI
;
A
#
# COMPACT_ATOMS: atom_id res chain seq x y z
N MET A 1 -10.72 19.07 -22.09
CA MET A 1 -9.63 20.08 -21.99
C MET A 1 -8.72 19.93 -23.19
N LYS A 2 -8.29 21.02 -23.83
CA LYS A 2 -7.14 20.95 -24.76
C LYS A 2 -5.89 20.74 -23.92
N ALA A 3 -5.00 19.84 -24.34
CA ALA A 3 -3.69 19.70 -23.70
C ALA A 3 -2.94 21.04 -23.81
N ILE A 4 -2.48 21.55 -22.68
CA ILE A 4 -1.63 22.74 -22.64
C ILE A 4 -0.25 22.33 -23.17
N ASP A 5 0.33 23.20 -24.00
CA ASP A 5 1.58 22.94 -24.72
C ASP A 5 2.75 22.75 -23.73
N TRP A 6 3.22 21.51 -23.62
CA TRP A 6 4.31 21.11 -22.73
C TRP A 6 5.59 21.91 -22.97
N LYS A 7 5.84 22.33 -24.23
CA LYS A 7 7.03 23.10 -24.59
C LYS A 7 7.08 24.47 -23.92
N ARG A 8 5.95 25.06 -23.50
CA ARG A 8 5.95 26.39 -22.86
C ARG A 8 6.30 26.37 -21.37
N HIS A 9 6.23 25.23 -20.69
CA HIS A 9 6.39 25.17 -19.22
C HIS A 9 7.84 24.94 -18.76
N GLU A 10 8.61 24.11 -19.44
CA GLU A 10 10.02 23.86 -19.07
C GLU A 10 10.88 25.13 -19.14
N HIS A 11 10.59 26.02 -20.11
CA HIS A 11 11.27 27.30 -20.29
C HIS A 11 11.16 28.27 -19.10
N ASN A 12 10.25 28.03 -18.15
CA ASN A 12 9.98 28.92 -17.01
C ASN A 12 10.02 28.17 -15.67
N ILE A 13 10.54 26.93 -15.62
CA ILE A 13 10.76 26.24 -14.34
C ILE A 13 12.14 26.54 -13.76
N TYR A 14 13.16 26.71 -14.61
CA TYR A 14 14.55 26.95 -14.19
C TYR A 14 14.69 28.24 -13.36
N ASP A 15 14.20 29.37 -13.88
CA ASP A 15 14.30 30.66 -13.19
C ASP A 15 13.45 30.72 -11.91
N LYS A 16 12.30 30.02 -11.88
CA LYS A 16 11.49 29.87 -10.65
C LYS A 16 12.21 29.07 -9.58
N ILE A 17 12.92 28.00 -9.96
CA ILE A 17 13.72 27.21 -9.03
C ILE A 17 14.88 28.06 -8.48
N ILE A 18 15.57 28.84 -9.32
CA ILE A 18 16.61 29.80 -8.85
C ILE A 18 16.00 30.80 -7.86
N ARG A 19 14.95 31.51 -8.24
CA ARG A 19 14.34 32.54 -7.39
C ARG A 19 13.80 31.96 -6.07
N TRP A 20 13.31 30.72 -6.09
CA TRP A 20 12.92 30.04 -4.88
C TRP A 20 14.11 29.64 -4.00
N PHE A 21 15.22 29.17 -4.60
CA PHE A 21 16.45 28.91 -3.84
C PHE A 21 17.00 30.17 -3.20
N GLU A 22 16.91 31.34 -3.85
CA GLU A 22 17.26 32.63 -3.24
C GLU A 22 16.42 32.93 -1.98
N ILE A 23 15.10 32.72 -2.05
CA ILE A 23 14.18 33.01 -0.93
C ILE A 23 14.33 31.99 0.20
N ILE A 24 14.37 30.69 -0.10
CA ILE A 24 14.47 29.65 0.94
C ILE A 24 15.83 29.66 1.65
N LYS A 25 16.88 30.18 0.98
CA LYS A 25 18.20 30.38 1.58
C LYS A 25 18.13 31.26 2.82
N GLU A 26 17.39 32.37 2.76
CA GLU A 26 17.24 33.30 3.89
C GLU A 26 16.64 32.59 5.12
N VAL A 27 15.68 31.68 4.91
CA VAL A 27 15.05 30.88 5.97
C VAL A 27 15.99 29.77 6.50
N LEU A 28 16.79 29.16 5.65
CA LEU A 28 17.68 28.03 6.02
C LEU A 28 19.03 28.47 6.60
N GLU A 29 19.46 29.71 6.33
CA GLU A 29 20.66 30.33 6.93
C GLU A 29 20.35 31.13 8.21
N ASP A 30 19.07 31.34 8.55
CA ASP A 30 18.66 31.96 9.82
C ASP A 30 19.09 31.08 11.03
N PRO A 31 19.96 31.57 11.94
CA PRO A 31 20.44 30.77 13.08
C PRO A 31 19.35 30.44 14.12
N THR A 32 18.17 31.04 14.03
CA THR A 32 17.00 30.68 14.84
C THR A 32 16.28 29.44 14.30
N VAL A 33 16.32 29.21 12.97
CA VAL A 33 15.77 28.02 12.31
C VAL A 33 16.77 26.87 12.41
N LEU A 34 16.65 26.06 13.46
CA LEU A 34 17.51 24.89 13.60
C LEU A 34 17.22 23.86 12.48
N PRO A 35 18.22 23.11 11.97
CA PRO A 35 17.98 22.05 10.98
C PRO A 35 16.99 20.98 11.45
N GLU A 36 16.98 20.67 12.75
CA GLU A 36 15.99 19.78 13.37
C GLU A 36 14.56 20.36 13.43
N ASN A 37 14.41 21.66 13.17
CA ASN A 37 13.13 22.36 13.02
C ASN A 37 12.77 22.64 11.54
N THR A 38 13.56 22.13 10.59
CA THR A 38 13.24 22.17 9.16
C THR A 38 12.54 20.89 8.76
N TYR A 39 11.33 21.01 8.21
CA TYR A 39 10.44 19.92 7.85
C TYR A 39 10.03 20.00 6.39
N ASN A 40 9.78 18.85 5.79
CA ASN A 40 9.17 18.70 4.48
C ASN A 40 7.90 17.86 4.63
N MET A 41 6.79 18.33 4.07
CA MET A 41 5.49 17.68 4.07
C MET A 41 5.01 17.53 2.64
N ASP A 42 4.46 16.36 2.33
CA ASP A 42 3.97 16.02 1.00
C ASP A 42 2.91 14.89 1.08
N GLU A 43 2.11 14.73 0.02
CA GLU A 43 1.04 13.74 -0.05
C GLU A 43 1.33 12.64 -1.07
N THR A 44 1.15 11.38 -0.69
CA THR A 44 1.41 10.25 -1.57
C THR A 44 0.20 9.34 -1.73
N GLY A 45 -0.23 9.17 -2.99
CA GLY A 45 -1.25 8.20 -3.37
C GLY A 45 -0.66 6.81 -3.54
N VAL A 46 -1.12 5.84 -2.75
CA VAL A 46 -0.71 4.43 -2.83
C VAL A 46 -1.88 3.59 -3.35
N MET A 47 -1.67 2.90 -4.47
CA MET A 47 -2.68 2.02 -5.09
C MET A 47 -2.77 0.69 -4.34
N LEU A 48 -3.98 0.32 -3.89
CA LEU A 48 -4.23 -0.87 -3.09
C LEU A 48 -3.72 -2.17 -3.74
N SER A 49 -4.01 -2.40 -5.01
CA SER A 49 -3.78 -3.68 -5.69
C SER A 49 -2.70 -3.62 -6.78
N MET A 50 -1.67 -2.77 -6.60
CA MET A 50 -0.50 -2.76 -7.50
C MET A 50 0.54 -3.75 -6.99
N LEU A 51 0.84 -4.79 -7.79
CA LEU A 51 1.94 -5.73 -7.56
C LEU A 51 3.18 -5.31 -8.34
N ASN A 52 4.34 -5.89 -8.02
CA ASN A 52 5.54 -5.69 -8.85
C ASN A 52 5.43 -6.40 -10.20
N SER A 53 6.06 -5.78 -11.21
CA SER A 53 6.35 -6.43 -12.49
C SER A 53 7.49 -7.44 -12.30
N ILE A 54 7.19 -8.72 -12.50
CA ILE A 54 8.18 -9.79 -12.45
C ILE A 54 8.70 -10.11 -13.85
N LYS A 55 10.01 -10.35 -13.98
CA LYS A 55 10.60 -10.94 -15.19
C LYS A 55 10.58 -12.45 -15.04
N VAL A 56 9.96 -13.15 -15.98
CA VAL A 56 9.84 -14.61 -15.98
C VAL A 56 10.46 -15.19 -17.24
N LEU A 57 11.18 -16.32 -17.11
CA LEU A 57 11.63 -17.10 -18.25
C LEU A 57 10.53 -18.08 -18.62
N VAL A 58 9.93 -17.89 -19.80
CA VAL A 58 8.88 -18.76 -20.36
C VAL A 58 9.39 -19.48 -21.61
N ARG A 59 8.71 -20.56 -22.00
CA ARG A 59 8.94 -21.18 -23.31
C ARG A 59 8.46 -20.23 -24.41
N ARG A 60 9.09 -20.28 -25.59
CA ARG A 60 8.77 -19.41 -26.73
C ARG A 60 7.30 -19.52 -27.16
N GLU A 61 6.69 -20.67 -26.91
CA GLU A 61 5.31 -21.03 -27.27
C GLU A 61 4.27 -20.62 -26.21
N ASP A 62 4.70 -19.98 -25.11
CA ASP A 62 3.83 -19.52 -24.02
C ASP A 62 3.66 -17.99 -24.07
N PRO A 63 2.57 -17.46 -24.69
CA PRO A 63 2.39 -16.03 -24.92
C PRO A 63 1.86 -15.27 -23.69
N ARG A 64 1.87 -15.86 -22.48
CA ARG A 64 1.28 -15.25 -21.28
C ARG A 64 2.14 -14.11 -20.74
N ASP A 65 1.71 -12.89 -21.01
CA ASP A 65 2.33 -11.63 -20.55
C ASP A 65 1.68 -11.04 -19.28
N TYR A 66 0.56 -11.62 -18.81
CA TYR A 66 -0.23 -11.08 -17.70
C TYR A 66 -0.25 -11.97 -16.46
N ARG A 67 -0.28 -11.34 -15.29
CA ARG A 67 -0.52 -11.98 -13.98
C ARG A 67 -1.99 -11.87 -13.64
N GLY A 68 -2.67 -13.01 -13.44
CA GLY A 68 -4.12 -13.10 -13.21
C GLY A 68 -4.59 -12.49 -11.89
N THR A 69 -4.63 -11.16 -11.82
CA THR A 69 -4.93 -10.37 -10.62
C THR A 69 -6.09 -9.42 -10.89
N ILE A 70 -7.05 -9.37 -9.97
CA ILE A 70 -8.16 -8.42 -10.03
C ILE A 70 -7.64 -7.07 -9.50
N VAL A 71 -7.01 -6.29 -10.38
CA VAL A 71 -6.44 -4.97 -10.02
C VAL A 71 -7.56 -3.97 -9.76
N LYS A 72 -7.91 -3.75 -8.48
CA LYS A 72 -8.74 -2.61 -8.09
C LYS A 72 -7.88 -1.34 -8.13
N ARG A 73 -8.14 -0.46 -9.10
CA ARG A 73 -7.51 0.87 -9.23
C ARG A 73 -8.04 1.86 -8.18
N LYS A 74 -7.85 1.56 -6.91
CA LYS A 74 -8.21 2.41 -5.77
C LYS A 74 -6.93 2.85 -5.07
N SER A 75 -6.65 4.16 -5.08
CA SER A 75 -5.60 4.78 -4.29
C SER A 75 -6.11 5.14 -2.89
N ILE A 76 -5.21 5.14 -1.92
CA ILE A 76 -5.40 5.76 -0.59
C ILE A 76 -4.28 6.78 -0.44
N THR A 77 -4.61 7.95 0.08
CA THR A 77 -3.64 9.06 0.21
C THR A 77 -3.10 9.08 1.64
N ALA A 78 -1.80 9.28 1.77
CA ALA A 78 -1.15 9.52 3.05
C ALA A 78 -0.46 10.89 3.01
N ILE A 79 -0.72 11.72 4.02
CA ILE A 79 0.07 12.91 4.32
C ILE A 79 1.25 12.46 5.17
N GLU A 80 2.46 12.73 4.68
CA GLU A 80 3.72 12.33 5.29
C GLU A 80 4.58 13.56 5.58
N CYS A 81 5.38 13.50 6.64
CA CYS A 81 6.28 14.60 6.98
C CYS A 81 7.60 14.12 7.60
N ILE A 82 8.69 14.66 7.08
CA ILE A 82 10.07 14.31 7.43
C ILE A 82 10.85 15.57 7.80
N SER A 83 11.82 15.43 8.70
CA SER A 83 12.71 16.52 9.14
C SER A 83 14.09 16.41 8.50
N ALA A 84 14.82 17.52 8.43
CA ALA A 84 16.17 17.53 7.86
C ALA A 84 17.20 16.78 8.72
N ASP A 85 16.97 16.66 10.04
CA ASP A 85 17.78 15.80 10.92
C ASP A 85 17.48 14.29 10.78
N GLY A 86 16.48 13.93 9.96
CA GLY A 86 16.20 12.56 9.57
C GLY A 86 15.16 11.82 10.41
N ARG A 87 14.35 12.53 11.20
CA ARG A 87 13.13 11.98 11.83
C ARG A 87 11.94 12.04 10.88
N VAL A 88 10.93 11.22 11.17
CA VAL A 88 9.63 11.18 10.49
C VAL A 88 8.52 11.36 11.53
N LEU A 89 7.51 12.18 11.24
CA LEU A 89 6.32 12.37 12.08
C LEU A 89 5.33 11.21 11.87
N SER A 90 4.33 11.04 12.73
CA SER A 90 3.19 10.14 12.44
C SER A 90 2.41 10.61 11.20
N PRO A 91 1.92 9.70 10.34
CA PRO A 91 1.20 10.04 9.12
C PRO A 91 -0.29 10.34 9.38
N MET A 92 -0.93 11.02 8.42
CA MET A 92 -2.39 11.04 8.33
C MET A 92 -2.86 10.31 7.08
N ILE A 93 -3.69 9.28 7.25
CA ILE A 93 -4.26 8.49 6.16
C ILE A 93 -5.66 9.01 5.80
N ILE A 94 -5.83 9.40 4.54
CA ILE A 94 -7.10 9.85 3.95
C ILE A 94 -7.72 8.70 3.17
N TRP A 95 -8.83 8.17 3.67
CA TRP A 95 -9.60 7.16 2.95
C TRP A 95 -10.53 7.82 1.93
N PRO A 96 -10.54 7.40 0.64
CA PRO A 96 -11.61 7.72 -0.32
C PRO A 96 -12.92 7.03 0.12
N ALA A 97 -13.68 7.75 0.93
CA ALA A 97 -14.92 7.31 1.58
C ALA A 97 -15.63 8.51 2.24
N THR A 98 -16.93 8.37 2.50
CA THR A 98 -17.72 9.33 3.29
C THR A 98 -17.82 8.97 4.78
N THR A 99 -17.31 7.80 5.17
CA THR A 99 -17.40 7.25 6.53
C THR A 99 -16.15 6.46 6.91
N LEU A 100 -15.65 6.70 8.13
CA LEU A 100 -14.52 5.96 8.69
C LEU A 100 -15.00 4.65 9.29
N ARG A 101 -14.36 3.52 8.96
CA ARG A 101 -14.79 2.18 9.42
C ARG A 101 -13.76 1.50 10.31
N ASP A 102 -14.27 0.86 11.36
CA ASP A 102 -13.47 0.22 12.40
C ASP A 102 -12.55 -0.89 11.87
N ASN A 103 -13.03 -1.68 10.91
CA ASN A 103 -12.31 -2.84 10.36
C ASN A 103 -11.11 -2.48 9.47
N TRP A 104 -10.88 -1.20 9.17
CA TRP A 104 -9.69 -0.73 8.44
C TRP A 104 -8.46 -0.51 9.33
N HIS A 105 -8.65 -0.45 10.65
CA HIS A 105 -7.63 -0.07 11.64
C HIS A 105 -7.30 -1.26 12.56
N THR A 106 -7.16 -2.46 11.99
CA THR A 106 -6.97 -3.72 12.74
C THR A 106 -5.52 -4.04 13.05
N PHE A 107 -4.59 -3.33 12.40
CA PHE A 107 -3.16 -3.36 12.73
C PHE A 107 -2.84 -2.23 13.72
N GLU A 108 -1.85 -2.44 14.59
CA GLU A 108 -1.48 -1.46 15.61
C GLU A 108 -0.60 -0.36 15.03
N THR A 109 -1.03 0.89 15.20
CA THR A 109 -0.37 2.07 14.63
C THR A 109 -0.50 3.27 15.58
N PRO A 110 0.17 3.26 16.74
CA PRO A 110 0.05 4.33 17.72
C PRO A 110 0.40 5.71 17.14
N GLY A 111 -0.35 6.74 17.52
CA GLY A 111 -0.17 8.12 17.07
C GLY A 111 -0.52 8.41 15.60
N TRP A 112 -0.93 7.42 14.81
CA TRP A 112 -1.38 7.65 13.43
C TRP A 112 -2.77 8.28 13.41
N HIS A 113 -3.01 9.12 12.41
CA HIS A 113 -4.27 9.83 12.24
C HIS A 113 -5.03 9.35 11.00
N TYR A 114 -6.35 9.31 11.08
CA TYR A 114 -7.22 8.79 10.03
C TYR A 114 -8.37 9.75 9.75
N THR A 115 -8.64 9.99 8.47
CA THR A 115 -9.74 10.85 8.02
C THR A 115 -10.35 10.31 6.73
N CYS A 116 -11.43 10.95 6.29
CA CYS A 116 -12.20 10.56 5.12
C CYS A 116 -12.50 11.79 4.25
N SER A 117 -12.31 11.63 2.94
CA SER A 117 -12.80 12.53 1.89
C SER A 117 -13.51 11.70 0.83
N GLU A 118 -14.56 12.24 0.22
CA GLU A 118 -15.25 11.57 -0.88
C GLU A 118 -14.33 11.34 -2.09
N THR A 119 -13.43 12.30 -2.36
CA THR A 119 -12.45 12.20 -3.45
C THR A 119 -11.23 11.36 -3.08
N GLY A 120 -10.94 11.22 -1.78
CA GLY A 120 -9.71 10.62 -1.26
C GLY A 120 -8.48 11.52 -1.29
N TYR A 121 -8.61 12.77 -1.73
CA TYR A 121 -7.54 13.77 -1.70
C TYR A 121 -7.63 14.65 -0.46
N THR A 122 -6.58 15.44 -0.24
CA THR A 122 -6.55 16.50 0.78
C THR A 122 -7.50 17.65 0.41
N ASN A 123 -7.88 18.45 1.41
CA ASN A 123 -8.63 19.70 1.24
C ASN A 123 -8.26 20.64 2.40
N SER A 124 -8.57 21.94 2.32
CA SER A 124 -8.13 22.93 3.31
C SER A 124 -8.48 22.58 4.75
N LYS A 125 -9.64 21.97 4.98
CA LYS A 125 -10.04 21.49 6.31
C LYS A 125 -9.13 20.36 6.79
N ILE A 126 -8.85 19.37 5.94
CA ILE A 126 -7.93 18.27 6.26
C ILE A 126 -6.51 18.81 6.50
N SER A 127 -6.03 19.75 5.69
CA SER A 127 -4.73 20.40 5.84
C SER A 127 -4.61 21.14 7.19
N LEU A 128 -5.65 21.88 7.60
CA LEU A 128 -5.69 22.59 8.88
C LEU A 128 -5.77 21.64 10.08
N GLU A 129 -6.58 20.57 9.99
CA GLU A 129 -6.62 19.53 11.02
C GLU A 129 -5.30 18.75 11.12
N TRP A 130 -4.60 18.52 10.00
CA TRP A 130 -3.25 17.95 10.00
C TRP A 130 -2.24 18.85 10.71
N LEU A 131 -2.26 20.17 10.46
CA LEU A 131 -1.42 21.12 11.19
C LEU A 131 -1.69 21.09 12.70
N LYS A 132 -2.97 21.06 13.10
CA LYS A 132 -3.41 21.10 14.50
C LYS A 132 -3.18 19.82 15.29
N LEU A 133 -3.40 18.66 14.66
CA LEU A 133 -3.40 17.35 15.34
C LEU A 133 -2.10 16.57 15.13
N VAL A 134 -1.40 16.81 14.00
CA VAL A 134 -0.22 16.03 13.62
C VAL A 134 1.05 16.88 13.70
N PHE A 135 1.12 18.02 13.01
CA PHE A 135 2.37 18.78 12.89
C PHE A 135 2.72 19.55 14.16
N ASP A 136 1.83 20.42 14.66
CA ASP A 136 2.14 21.25 15.83
C ASP A 136 2.45 20.40 17.08
N PRO A 137 1.63 19.40 17.47
CA PRO A 137 1.87 18.62 18.69
C PRO A 137 3.20 17.84 18.67
N GLN A 138 3.62 17.34 17.51
CA GLN A 138 4.86 16.56 17.37
C GLN A 138 6.14 17.40 17.23
N THR A 139 6.04 18.72 17.03
CA THR A 139 7.20 19.57 16.73
C THR A 139 7.37 20.76 17.68
N LYS A 140 6.31 21.20 18.35
CA LYS A 140 6.30 22.41 19.21
C LYS A 140 7.24 22.31 20.41
N GLU A 141 7.20 21.20 21.13
CA GLU A 141 8.05 20.98 22.31
C GLU A 141 9.53 20.91 21.90
N GLN A 142 9.85 20.15 20.85
CA GLN A 142 11.21 20.07 20.32
C GLN A 142 11.75 21.44 19.87
N ALA A 143 10.91 22.25 19.24
CA ALA A 143 11.32 23.58 18.77
C ALA A 143 11.67 24.55 19.91
N LYS A 144 11.20 24.32 21.14
CA LYS A 144 11.49 25.16 22.33
C LYS A 144 11.20 26.65 22.08
N GLY A 145 10.12 26.94 21.38
CA GLY A 145 9.69 28.29 20.98
C GLY A 145 10.41 28.90 19.77
N LYS A 146 11.45 28.24 19.22
CA LYS A 146 12.12 28.68 17.99
C LYS A 146 11.22 28.45 16.75
N PRO A 147 11.48 29.17 15.64
CA PRO A 147 10.72 28.97 14.40
C PRO A 147 10.89 27.56 13.84
N ARG A 148 9.83 27.07 13.18
CA ARG A 148 9.79 25.79 12.46
C ARG A 148 9.54 26.05 10.98
N ALA A 149 10.47 25.70 10.11
CA ALA A 149 10.27 25.81 8.67
C ALA A 149 9.53 24.58 8.15
N LEU A 150 8.37 24.78 7.50
CA LEU A 150 7.57 23.73 6.90
C LEU A 150 7.55 23.92 5.38
N ILE A 151 8.30 23.08 4.66
CA ILE A 151 8.39 23.08 3.21
C ILE A 151 7.33 22.15 2.64
N SER A 152 6.36 22.72 1.91
CA SER A 152 5.28 21.97 1.26
C SER A 152 5.15 22.33 -0.21
N ASP A 153 4.42 21.49 -0.94
CA ASP A 153 3.90 21.83 -2.26
C ASP A 153 2.85 22.97 -2.17
N GLY A 154 2.55 23.58 -3.33
CA GLY A 154 1.66 24.72 -3.46
C GLY A 154 0.22 24.36 -3.85
N PHE A 155 -0.29 23.19 -3.45
CA PHE A 155 -1.66 22.81 -3.76
C PHE A 155 -2.67 23.72 -3.03
N GLY A 156 -3.74 24.12 -3.73
CA GLY A 156 -4.64 25.19 -3.30
C GLY A 156 -5.42 24.93 -2.00
N SER A 157 -5.35 23.73 -1.44
CA SER A 157 -5.83 23.44 -0.08
C SER A 157 -5.11 24.25 1.00
N HIS A 158 -3.84 24.60 0.80
CA HIS A 158 -2.98 25.22 1.81
C HIS A 158 -3.08 26.75 1.89
N GLU A 159 -4.01 27.37 1.15
CA GLU A 159 -4.05 28.83 0.95
C GLU A 159 -5.15 29.56 1.73
N THR A 160 -5.86 28.90 2.65
CA THR A 160 -6.84 29.60 3.50
C THR A 160 -6.17 30.50 4.53
N LEU A 161 -6.81 31.62 4.86
CA LEU A 161 -6.35 32.55 5.89
C LEU A 161 -6.16 31.83 7.23
N GLU A 162 -7.05 30.91 7.58
CA GLU A 162 -7.03 30.11 8.82
C GLU A 162 -5.74 29.27 8.96
N ILE A 163 -5.18 28.78 7.84
CA ILE A 163 -3.91 28.05 7.82
C ILE A 163 -2.74 29.02 8.04
N GLN A 164 -2.79 30.21 7.44
CA GLN A 164 -1.75 31.24 7.58
C GLN A 164 -1.72 31.80 9.01
N GLU A 165 -2.89 32.12 9.57
CA GLU A 165 -3.06 32.54 10.98
C GLU A 165 -2.56 31.46 11.93
N PHE A 166 -2.97 30.20 11.75
CA PHE A 166 -2.49 29.11 12.60
C PHE A 166 -0.97 28.92 12.53
N CYS A 167 -0.37 29.01 11.34
CA CYS A 167 1.08 28.94 11.18
C CYS A 167 1.79 30.11 11.86
N PHE A 168 1.28 31.34 11.70
CA PHE A 168 1.82 32.54 12.32
C PHE A 168 1.77 32.46 13.85
N ASP A 169 0.61 32.17 14.43
CA ASP A 169 0.39 32.05 15.88
C ASP A 169 1.27 30.99 16.55
N ASN A 170 1.70 29.98 15.78
CA ASN A 170 2.53 28.88 16.27
C ASN A 170 4.00 28.97 15.84
N ASN A 171 4.46 30.10 15.28
CA ASN A 171 5.85 30.28 14.83
C ASN A 171 6.29 29.20 13.80
N ILE A 172 5.42 28.96 12.81
CA ILE A 172 5.64 28.04 11.69
C ILE A 172 5.83 28.87 10.42
N LEU A 173 7.01 28.79 9.82
CA LEU A 173 7.34 29.43 8.55
C LEU A 173 6.91 28.50 7.41
N LEU A 174 5.79 28.81 6.74
CA LEU A 174 5.25 28.01 5.64
C LEU A 174 5.96 28.34 4.32
N CYS A 175 6.81 27.43 3.87
CA CYS A 175 7.72 27.58 2.73
C CYS A 175 7.22 26.79 1.50
N ARG A 176 6.38 27.42 0.66
CA ARG A 176 5.85 26.77 -0.55
C ARG A 176 6.91 26.64 -1.64
N ILE A 177 7.03 25.46 -2.27
CA ILE A 177 7.83 25.27 -3.49
C ILE A 177 7.09 25.82 -4.74
N PRO A 178 7.80 26.16 -5.84
CA PRO A 178 7.16 26.55 -7.09
C PRO A 178 6.30 25.43 -7.70
N SER A 179 5.17 25.79 -8.32
CA SER A 179 4.32 24.83 -9.02
C SER A 179 5.10 24.02 -10.07
N TYR A 180 4.77 22.73 -10.20
CA TYR A 180 5.40 21.77 -11.11
C TYR A 180 6.86 21.40 -10.78
N SER A 181 7.42 21.82 -9.64
CA SER A 181 8.79 21.50 -9.23
C SER A 181 8.94 20.40 -8.17
N SER A 182 7.84 19.77 -7.73
CA SER A 182 7.82 18.78 -6.63
C SER A 182 8.84 17.66 -6.82
N HIS A 183 8.83 17.03 -8.00
CA HIS A 183 9.78 16.01 -8.47
C HIS A 183 11.29 16.39 -8.46
N LYS A 184 11.64 17.61 -8.02
CA LYS A 184 13.00 18.15 -7.90
C LYS A 184 13.29 18.78 -6.54
N LEU A 185 12.28 19.35 -5.88
CA LEU A 185 12.42 20.15 -4.66
C LEU A 185 11.77 19.53 -3.42
N GLN A 186 11.00 18.44 -3.55
CA GLN A 186 10.42 17.69 -2.42
C GLN A 186 11.34 16.52 -2.02
N PRO A 187 12.03 16.58 -0.85
CA PRO A 187 12.70 15.42 -0.24
C PRO A 187 11.85 14.13 -0.23
N CYS A 188 10.54 14.25 0.02
CA CYS A 188 9.57 13.15 -0.01
C CYS A 188 9.53 12.40 -1.35
N ASP A 189 9.20 13.10 -2.44
CA ASP A 189 9.13 12.56 -3.81
C ASP A 189 10.45 11.95 -4.29
N LEU A 190 11.59 12.56 -3.92
CA LEU A 190 12.89 12.15 -4.45
C LEU A 190 13.40 10.80 -3.92
N THR A 191 12.95 10.36 -2.74
CA THR A 191 13.58 9.22 -2.04
C THR A 191 12.62 8.31 -1.28
N VAL A 192 11.90 8.82 -0.28
CA VAL A 192 11.06 8.00 0.59
C VAL A 192 9.79 7.53 -0.09
N PHE A 193 9.15 8.33 -0.96
CA PHE A 193 7.95 7.92 -1.69
C PHE A 193 8.18 6.83 -2.75
N PRO A 194 9.25 6.86 -3.56
CA PRO A 194 9.63 5.73 -4.40
C PRO A 194 9.88 4.46 -3.57
N SER A 195 10.72 4.57 -2.53
CA SER A 195 11.05 3.44 -1.65
C SER A 195 9.83 2.83 -0.96
N LEU A 196 8.89 3.67 -0.52
CA LEU A 196 7.61 3.28 0.08
C LEU A 196 6.74 2.53 -0.93
N LYS A 197 6.63 3.05 -2.16
CA LYS A 197 5.81 2.43 -3.22
C LYS A 197 6.36 1.06 -3.61
N ASP A 198 7.68 0.88 -3.63
CA ASP A 198 8.31 -0.42 -3.88
C ASP A 198 8.11 -1.40 -2.71
N ALA A 199 8.41 -0.97 -1.47
CA ALA A 199 8.17 -1.79 -0.28
C ALA A 199 6.69 -2.19 -0.11
N TYR A 200 5.74 -1.30 -0.44
CA TYR A 200 4.32 -1.60 -0.39
C TYR A 200 3.90 -2.64 -1.46
N ARG A 201 4.50 -2.58 -2.66
CA ARG A 201 4.26 -3.61 -3.70
C ARG A 201 4.80 -4.97 -3.27
N GLU A 202 5.93 -5.03 -2.57
CA GLU A 202 6.45 -6.27 -1.98
C GLU A 202 5.50 -6.88 -0.94
N GLU A 203 4.92 -6.07 -0.04
CA GLU A 203 3.91 -6.53 0.93
C GLU A 203 2.63 -7.03 0.23
N ALA A 204 2.20 -6.35 -0.85
CA ALA A 204 1.10 -6.79 -1.70
C ALA A 204 1.42 -8.11 -2.43
N ASP A 205 2.67 -8.32 -2.86
CA ASP A 205 3.15 -9.56 -3.45
C ASP A 205 3.18 -10.72 -2.44
N GLN A 206 3.64 -10.48 -1.20
CA GLN A 206 3.60 -11.47 -0.12
C GLN A 206 2.17 -11.93 0.17
N LEU A 207 1.21 -11.00 0.26
CA LEU A 207 -0.21 -11.33 0.42
C LEU A 207 -0.74 -12.19 -0.74
N TYR A 208 -0.40 -11.84 -1.98
CA TYR A 208 -0.81 -12.61 -3.17
C TYR A 208 -0.22 -14.02 -3.19
N GLN A 209 1.05 -14.17 -2.79
CA GLN A 209 1.71 -15.48 -2.63
C GLN A 209 1.08 -16.30 -1.49
N GLY A 210 0.67 -15.65 -0.41
CA GLY A 210 -0.12 -16.23 0.69
C GLY A 210 -1.56 -16.63 0.32
N GLY A 211 -1.97 -16.44 -0.93
CA GLY A 211 -3.28 -16.85 -1.45
C GLY A 211 -4.37 -15.77 -1.38
N GLU A 212 -4.08 -14.57 -0.86
CA GLU A 212 -5.03 -13.46 -0.87
C GLU A 212 -5.17 -12.89 -2.28
N ARG A 213 -6.34 -13.08 -2.90
CA ARG A 213 -6.56 -12.71 -4.32
C ARG A 213 -7.09 -11.30 -4.48
N THR A 214 -7.56 -10.64 -3.42
CA THR A 214 -8.14 -9.29 -3.49
C THR A 214 -7.70 -8.43 -2.32
N ILE A 215 -6.91 -7.41 -2.61
CA ILE A 215 -6.51 -6.40 -1.62
C ILE A 215 -7.62 -5.34 -1.51
N ASN A 216 -8.17 -5.19 -0.31
CA ASN A 216 -9.20 -4.21 0.07
C ASN A 216 -8.67 -3.27 1.19
N ASN A 217 -9.40 -2.20 1.51
CA ASN A 217 -9.07 -1.21 2.56
C ASN A 217 -8.56 -1.85 3.87
N GLU A 218 -9.15 -2.96 4.31
CA GLU A 218 -8.80 -3.70 5.53
C GLU A 218 -7.35 -4.19 5.59
N HIS A 219 -6.66 -4.27 4.44
CA HIS A 219 -5.27 -4.68 4.35
C HIS A 219 -4.29 -3.50 4.35
N PHE A 220 -4.76 -2.29 4.04
CA PHE A 220 -3.89 -1.16 3.72
C PHE A 220 -2.93 -0.84 4.87
N VAL A 221 -3.45 -0.62 6.08
CA VAL A 221 -2.62 -0.25 7.25
C VAL A 221 -1.60 -1.35 7.58
N TYR A 222 -1.98 -2.63 7.42
CA TYR A 222 -1.09 -3.77 7.66
C TYR A 222 0.09 -3.86 6.68
N MET A 223 -0.07 -3.43 5.42
CA MET A 223 1.03 -3.36 4.45
C MET A 223 1.79 -2.03 4.55
N TYR A 224 1.06 -0.93 4.77
CA TYR A 224 1.60 0.42 4.75
C TYR A 224 2.54 0.66 5.93
N ALA A 225 2.23 0.17 7.13
CA ALA A 225 3.10 0.30 8.30
C ALA A 225 4.51 -0.32 8.12
N PRO A 226 4.68 -1.62 7.78
CA PRO A 226 6.00 -2.19 7.53
C PRO A 226 6.68 -1.62 6.29
N ALA A 227 5.93 -1.31 5.21
CA ALA A 227 6.49 -0.66 4.03
C ALA A 227 7.06 0.73 4.34
N ARG A 228 6.38 1.48 5.20
CA ARG A 228 6.81 2.80 5.69
C ARG A 228 8.04 2.70 6.59
N GLU A 229 8.06 1.75 7.52
CA GLU A 229 9.24 1.49 8.36
C GLU A 229 10.48 1.16 7.51
N LYS A 230 10.33 0.31 6.48
CA LYS A 230 11.39 -0.03 5.53
C LYS A 230 11.85 1.17 4.68
N ALA A 231 10.94 2.09 4.33
CA ALA A 231 11.24 3.21 3.43
C ALA A 231 11.75 4.47 4.14
N PHE A 232 11.19 4.84 5.29
CA PHE A 232 11.46 6.10 6.01
C PHE A 232 12.66 5.98 6.96
N THR A 233 13.76 5.41 6.48
CA THR A 233 15.00 5.35 7.25
C THR A 233 15.67 6.72 7.30
N LYS A 234 16.39 7.03 8.39
CA LYS A 234 17.20 8.27 8.51
C LYS A 234 18.14 8.49 7.32
N ARG A 235 18.70 7.41 6.77
CA ARG A 235 19.53 7.44 5.54
C ARG A 235 18.74 7.91 4.33
N ASN A 236 17.56 7.33 4.07
CA ASN A 236 16.75 7.72 2.93
C ASN A 236 16.28 9.17 3.06
N ILE A 237 15.77 9.56 4.23
CA ILE A 237 15.32 10.93 4.52
C ILE A 237 16.44 11.94 4.25
N THR A 238 17.59 11.79 4.91
CA THR A 238 18.73 12.71 4.73
C THR A 238 19.28 12.71 3.30
N SER A 239 19.20 11.59 2.57
CA SER A 239 19.54 11.57 1.14
C SER A 239 18.56 12.37 0.27
N GLY A 240 17.27 12.43 0.64
CA GLY A 240 16.25 13.25 -0.06
C GLY A 240 16.45 14.75 0.16
N TRP A 241 16.79 15.16 1.38
CA TRP A 241 17.19 16.53 1.71
C TRP A 241 18.46 16.96 0.96
N ALA A 242 19.42 16.04 0.82
CA ALA A 242 20.63 16.30 0.05
C ALA A 242 20.39 16.24 -1.47
N ALA A 243 19.38 15.52 -1.95
CA ALA A 243 19.03 15.42 -3.38
C ALA A 243 18.28 16.68 -3.86
N SER A 244 17.36 17.20 -3.05
CA SER A 244 16.64 18.47 -3.29
C SER A 244 17.52 19.72 -3.14
N GLY A 245 18.78 19.57 -2.73
CA GLY A 245 19.71 20.69 -2.56
C GLY A 245 19.40 21.59 -1.36
N LEU A 246 18.58 21.12 -0.41
CA LEU A 246 18.13 21.90 0.73
C LEU A 246 19.03 21.74 1.95
N VAL A 247 19.36 20.51 2.34
CA VAL A 247 20.24 20.23 3.48
C VAL A 247 21.23 19.11 3.12
N PRO A 248 22.55 19.39 3.02
CA PRO A 248 23.15 20.73 3.05
C PRO A 248 22.70 21.59 1.87
N PHE A 249 22.61 22.91 2.08
CA PHE A 249 22.14 23.86 1.06
C PHE A 249 23.09 23.88 -0.14
N ASN A 250 22.61 23.41 -1.29
CA ASN A 250 23.36 23.27 -2.54
C ASN A 250 22.41 23.24 -3.76
N PRO A 251 21.95 24.43 -4.22
CA PRO A 251 21.06 24.55 -5.39
C PRO A 251 21.58 23.87 -6.65
N ASP A 252 22.91 23.85 -6.86
CA ASP A 252 23.52 23.26 -8.05
C ASP A 252 23.18 21.78 -8.25
N ARG A 253 22.87 21.04 -7.17
CA ARG A 253 22.41 19.64 -7.29
C ARG A 253 21.13 19.53 -8.13
N VAL A 254 20.20 20.45 -7.97
CA VAL A 254 18.94 20.49 -8.73
C VAL A 254 19.09 21.25 -10.05
N LEU A 255 19.87 22.34 -10.06
CA LEU A 255 20.07 23.15 -11.27
C LEU A 255 20.86 22.41 -12.36
N ARG A 256 21.82 21.54 -12.02
CA ARG A 256 22.56 20.71 -12.99
C ARG A 256 21.67 19.73 -13.77
N VAL A 257 20.57 19.26 -13.19
CA VAL A 257 19.63 18.30 -13.80
C VAL A 257 18.35 18.96 -14.30
N THR A 258 18.23 20.30 -14.19
CA THR A 258 17.10 21.05 -14.71
C THR A 258 17.44 21.59 -16.09
N PRO A 259 16.64 21.31 -17.13
CA PRO A 259 16.84 21.90 -18.45
C PRO A 259 16.90 23.42 -18.34
N LYS A 260 18.00 24.00 -18.82
CA LYS A 260 18.09 25.45 -19.02
C LYS A 260 17.19 25.83 -20.19
N PRO A 261 16.52 27.00 -20.17
CA PRO A 261 15.87 27.50 -21.36
C PRO A 261 16.92 27.59 -22.49
N PRO A 262 16.62 27.08 -23.70
CA PRO A 262 17.56 27.14 -24.82
C PRO A 262 17.89 28.60 -25.17
N PRO A 263 19.16 28.94 -25.43
CA PRO A 263 19.49 30.20 -26.09
C PRO A 263 18.84 30.23 -27.48
N LEU A 264 18.47 31.42 -27.96
CA LEU A 264 17.92 31.56 -29.31
C LEU A 264 18.95 31.08 -30.35
N SER A 265 18.60 30.00 -31.04
CA SER A 265 19.25 29.44 -32.22
C SER A 265 20.68 28.89 -32.03
N GLN A 266 20.83 27.56 -32.08
CA GLN A 266 21.24 26.89 -33.33
C GLN A 266 21.12 25.36 -33.21
N GLU A 267 20.57 24.73 -34.24
CA GLU A 267 20.47 23.28 -34.37
C GLU A 267 21.85 22.68 -34.71
N THR A 268 22.20 21.53 -34.12
CA THR A 268 23.25 20.65 -34.63
C THR A 268 22.81 19.20 -34.55
N ASP A 269 22.56 18.59 -35.71
CA ASP A 269 22.38 17.15 -35.84
C ASP A 269 23.66 16.40 -35.46
N SER A 270 23.53 15.29 -34.75
CA SER A 270 24.60 14.28 -34.66
C SER A 270 24.05 12.89 -34.98
N ARG A 271 24.69 12.23 -35.96
CA ARG A 271 24.26 10.97 -36.55
C ARG A 271 24.67 9.79 -35.67
N ILE A 272 23.76 8.86 -35.43
CA ILE A 272 24.07 7.56 -34.81
C ILE A 272 24.50 6.59 -35.91
N ASN A 273 25.77 6.19 -35.91
CA ASN A 273 26.24 5.07 -36.72
C ASN A 273 25.94 3.76 -35.99
N GLY A 274 25.26 2.83 -36.66
CA GLY A 274 25.03 1.48 -36.14
C GLY A 274 26.29 0.62 -36.20
N ILE A 275 26.50 -0.20 -35.17
CA ILE A 275 27.52 -1.26 -35.15
C ILE A 275 26.79 -2.60 -35.21
N GLN A 276 27.11 -3.37 -36.24
CA GLN A 276 26.67 -4.75 -36.43
C GLN A 276 27.65 -5.68 -35.69
N VAL A 277 27.13 -6.63 -34.92
CA VAL A 277 27.93 -7.70 -34.30
C VAL A 277 27.39 -9.04 -34.80
N ASP A 278 28.29 -9.87 -35.31
CA ASP A 278 27.96 -11.12 -35.98
C ASP A 278 27.80 -12.30 -35.00
N SER A 279 27.20 -13.36 -35.50
CA SER A 279 26.78 -14.56 -34.78
C SER A 279 27.85 -15.64 -34.70
N SER A 280 27.86 -16.41 -33.61
CA SER A 280 28.54 -17.72 -33.54
C SER A 280 27.79 -18.65 -32.56
N GLN A 281 28.00 -19.96 -32.71
CA GLN A 281 27.04 -21.00 -32.30
C GLN A 281 27.40 -21.72 -30.99
N ASN A 282 26.36 -22.16 -30.29
CA ASN A 282 26.22 -23.40 -29.50
C ASN A 282 27.42 -23.96 -28.70
N GLU A 283 27.26 -23.99 -27.37
CA GLU A 283 27.51 -25.22 -26.59
C GLU A 283 26.33 -25.53 -25.67
N ILE A 284 25.89 -26.80 -25.66
CA ILE A 284 24.78 -27.27 -24.82
C ILE A 284 25.35 -27.78 -23.49
N LEU A 285 25.20 -26.99 -22.43
CA LEU A 285 25.49 -27.44 -21.07
C LEU A 285 24.45 -28.49 -20.63
N GLN A 286 24.87 -29.75 -20.51
CA GLN A 286 24.09 -30.76 -19.78
C GLN A 286 24.15 -30.47 -18.27
N THR A 287 23.00 -30.15 -17.69
CA THR A 287 22.87 -29.95 -16.24
C THR A 287 23.09 -31.27 -15.50
N PRO A 288 24.05 -31.38 -14.56
CA PRO A 288 24.19 -32.59 -13.75
C PRO A 288 23.03 -32.68 -12.75
N VAL A 289 22.31 -33.81 -12.76
CA VAL A 289 21.20 -34.05 -11.84
C VAL A 289 21.72 -34.34 -10.43
N THR A 290 21.44 -33.42 -9.50
CA THR A 290 21.59 -33.62 -8.04
C THR A 290 20.47 -34.53 -7.55
N PRO A 291 20.72 -35.50 -6.63
CA PRO A 291 19.65 -36.29 -6.03
C PRO A 291 18.71 -35.39 -5.21
N VAL A 292 17.42 -35.44 -5.52
CA VAL A 292 16.34 -34.62 -4.93
C VAL A 292 15.37 -35.44 -4.06
N SER A 293 15.76 -36.65 -3.65
CA SER A 293 14.97 -37.50 -2.76
C SER A 293 15.84 -38.14 -1.67
N ALA A 294 15.24 -38.47 -0.53
CA ALA A 294 15.93 -39.10 0.60
C ALA A 294 16.50 -40.47 0.22
N GLU A 295 15.79 -41.24 -0.61
CA GLU A 295 16.22 -42.56 -1.09
C GLU A 295 17.44 -42.44 -2.02
N ALA A 296 17.47 -41.41 -2.87
CA ALA A 296 18.62 -41.12 -3.73
C ALA A 296 19.84 -40.62 -2.94
N PHE A 297 19.61 -39.89 -1.84
CA PHE A 297 20.66 -39.47 -0.91
C PHE A 297 21.26 -40.66 -0.15
N VAL A 298 20.42 -41.53 0.43
CA VAL A 298 20.83 -42.76 1.12
C VAL A 298 21.52 -43.74 0.17
N SER A 299 21.03 -43.89 -1.07
CA SER A 299 21.69 -44.72 -2.09
C SER A 299 23.10 -44.23 -2.44
N LEU A 300 23.29 -42.91 -2.55
CA LEU A 300 24.60 -42.31 -2.79
C LEU A 300 25.53 -42.47 -1.58
N TYR A 301 25.02 -42.30 -0.35
CA TYR A 301 25.76 -42.54 0.89
C TYR A 301 26.24 -44.00 1.00
N ASN A 302 25.35 -44.97 0.77
CA ASN A 302 25.68 -46.39 0.81
C ASN A 302 26.72 -46.78 -0.27
N GLN A 303 26.67 -46.15 -1.45
CA GLN A 303 27.70 -46.32 -2.49
C GLN A 303 29.06 -45.73 -2.09
N ILE A 304 29.07 -44.63 -1.31
CA ILE A 304 30.30 -44.06 -0.74
C ILE A 304 30.90 -45.02 0.30
N GLU A 305 30.12 -45.54 1.25
CA GLU A 305 30.59 -46.51 2.25
C GLU A 305 31.18 -47.77 1.61
N GLN A 306 30.50 -48.35 0.61
CA GLN A 306 30.97 -49.56 -0.08
C GLN A 306 32.30 -49.37 -0.84
N ASN A 307 32.67 -48.13 -1.21
CA ASN A 307 33.91 -47.83 -1.94
C ASN A 307 35.03 -47.28 -1.02
N ILE A 308 34.81 -47.16 0.29
CA ILE A 308 35.88 -46.88 1.26
C ILE A 308 36.74 -48.13 1.51
N HIS A 309 36.21 -49.33 1.22
CA HIS A 309 36.88 -50.62 1.45
C HIS A 309 37.59 -51.21 0.21
N THR A 310 37.69 -50.47 -0.89
CA THR A 310 38.34 -50.89 -2.14
C THR A 310 39.23 -49.77 -2.69
N GLU A 311 40.37 -50.14 -3.29
CA GLU A 311 41.52 -49.29 -3.65
C GLU A 311 41.21 -47.90 -4.29
N PRO A 312 42.02 -46.86 -3.99
CA PRO A 312 41.56 -45.47 -3.99
C PRO A 312 41.56 -44.77 -5.36
N GLY A 313 40.42 -44.85 -6.06
CA GLY A 313 40.05 -43.92 -7.13
C GLY A 313 39.66 -42.53 -6.60
N THR A 314 40.59 -41.79 -5.97
CA THR A 314 40.36 -40.57 -5.18
C THR A 314 39.41 -39.55 -5.83
N SER A 315 39.55 -39.28 -7.13
CA SER A 315 38.69 -38.33 -7.87
C SER A 315 37.20 -38.74 -7.91
N ARG A 316 36.88 -40.04 -7.92
CA ARG A 316 35.49 -40.53 -7.99
C ARG A 316 34.80 -40.40 -6.63
N LEU A 317 35.49 -40.78 -5.55
CA LEU A 317 35.03 -40.61 -4.18
C LEU A 317 34.79 -39.13 -3.87
N GLN A 318 35.74 -38.26 -4.23
CA GLN A 318 35.60 -36.80 -4.07
C GLN A 318 34.37 -36.24 -4.80
N LYS A 319 34.11 -36.69 -6.04
CA LYS A 319 32.90 -36.30 -6.80
C LYS A 319 31.60 -36.76 -6.14
N TRP A 320 31.58 -37.92 -5.48
CA TRP A 320 30.40 -38.39 -4.75
C TRP A 320 30.19 -37.68 -3.42
N VAL A 321 31.25 -37.44 -2.65
CA VAL A 321 31.19 -36.59 -1.44
C VAL A 321 30.71 -35.18 -1.80
N GLN A 322 31.19 -34.60 -2.90
CA GLN A 322 30.70 -33.30 -3.38
C GLN A 322 29.22 -33.35 -3.78
N LYS A 323 28.74 -34.41 -4.43
CA LYS A 323 27.31 -34.58 -4.75
C LYS A 323 26.44 -34.70 -3.50
N LEU A 324 26.91 -35.45 -2.50
CA LEU A 324 26.23 -35.58 -1.20
C LEU A 324 26.19 -34.23 -0.47
N ALA A 325 27.30 -33.49 -0.44
CA ALA A 325 27.39 -32.15 0.13
C ALA A 325 26.45 -31.16 -0.57
N ASN A 326 26.41 -31.17 -1.91
CA ASN A 326 25.51 -30.32 -2.70
C ASN A 326 24.03 -30.66 -2.43
N ALA A 327 23.67 -31.95 -2.34
CA ALA A 327 22.32 -32.36 -2.01
C ALA A 327 21.92 -31.97 -0.57
N GLY A 328 22.85 -32.09 0.38
CA GLY A 328 22.70 -31.58 1.75
C GLY A 328 22.46 -30.07 1.76
N GLN A 329 23.29 -29.30 1.04
CA GLN A 329 23.10 -27.85 0.90
C GLN A 329 21.75 -27.48 0.26
N SER A 330 21.33 -28.18 -0.81
CA SER A 330 20.02 -27.95 -1.44
C SER A 330 18.85 -28.25 -0.49
N THR A 331 18.90 -29.36 0.24
CA THR A 331 17.85 -29.75 1.19
C THR A 331 17.80 -28.83 2.42
N PHE A 332 18.95 -28.38 2.95
CA PHE A 332 18.97 -27.36 4.01
C PHE A 332 18.41 -26.02 3.51
N ALA A 333 18.74 -25.60 2.29
CA ALA A 333 18.19 -24.38 1.69
C ALA A 333 16.66 -24.50 1.47
N GLU A 334 16.18 -25.63 0.98
CA GLU A 334 14.75 -25.90 0.82
C GLU A 334 14.02 -25.92 2.17
N CYS A 335 14.59 -26.56 3.20
CA CYS A 335 14.04 -26.53 4.56
C CYS A 335 13.96 -25.11 5.13
N ALA A 336 14.97 -24.26 4.92
CA ALA A 336 14.92 -22.86 5.32
C ALA A 336 13.80 -22.10 4.60
N LEU A 337 13.71 -22.23 3.27
CA LEU A 337 12.65 -21.60 2.46
C LEU A 337 11.24 -22.06 2.89
N LEU A 338 11.06 -23.36 3.17
CA LEU A 338 9.80 -23.91 3.66
C LEU A 338 9.46 -23.43 5.08
N GLN A 339 10.46 -23.24 5.95
CA GLN A 339 10.26 -22.67 7.28
C GLN A 339 9.83 -21.21 7.17
N ASP A 340 10.50 -20.39 6.37
CA ASP A 340 10.15 -18.98 6.11
C ASP A 340 8.74 -18.85 5.51
N GLN A 341 8.40 -19.69 4.52
CA GLN A 341 7.06 -19.73 3.94
C GLN A 341 5.99 -20.10 4.99
N ASN A 342 6.27 -21.07 5.87
CA ASN A 342 5.35 -21.43 6.96
C ASN A 342 5.20 -20.29 7.99
N GLN A 343 6.26 -19.57 8.32
CA GLN A 343 6.18 -18.38 9.19
C GLN A 343 5.34 -17.28 8.55
N LEU A 344 5.56 -16.97 7.27
CA LEU A 344 4.77 -16.00 6.52
C LEU A 344 3.28 -16.40 6.48
N LEU A 345 2.96 -17.65 6.12
CA LEU A 345 1.58 -18.14 6.09
C LEU A 345 0.91 -18.08 7.47
N ARG A 346 1.64 -18.34 8.57
CA ARG A 346 1.13 -18.16 9.94
C ARG A 346 0.83 -16.69 10.25
N LYS A 347 1.75 -15.76 9.91
CA LYS A 347 1.56 -14.30 10.08
C LYS A 347 0.31 -13.82 9.33
N LEU A 348 0.17 -14.19 8.05
CA LEU A 348 -0.96 -13.83 7.21
C LEU A 348 -2.29 -14.41 7.72
N ASN A 349 -2.31 -15.68 8.14
CA ASN A 349 -3.52 -16.31 8.71
C ASN A 349 -3.97 -15.64 10.03
N ASN A 350 -3.03 -15.30 10.91
CA ASN A 350 -3.34 -14.60 12.16
C ASN A 350 -3.94 -13.21 11.88
N GLN A 351 -3.36 -12.46 10.95
CA GLN A 351 -3.88 -11.15 10.54
C GLN A 351 -5.25 -11.26 9.85
N ALA A 352 -5.45 -12.27 8.99
CA ALA A 352 -6.75 -12.54 8.38
C ALA A 352 -7.82 -12.90 9.43
N LYS A 353 -7.45 -13.64 10.50
CA LYS A 353 -8.35 -13.95 11.62
C LYS A 353 -8.83 -12.68 12.33
N VAL A 354 -7.92 -11.76 12.68
CA VAL A 354 -8.25 -10.47 13.31
C VAL A 354 -9.17 -9.63 12.43
N ARG A 355 -8.87 -9.53 11.12
CA ARG A 355 -9.73 -8.83 10.15
C ARG A 355 -11.13 -9.42 10.06
N ARG A 356 -11.25 -10.75 10.00
CA ARG A 356 -12.55 -11.46 9.92
C ARG A 356 -13.38 -11.34 11.20
N SER A 357 -12.76 -11.26 12.38
CA SER A 357 -13.47 -11.04 13.64
C SER A 357 -13.90 -9.58 13.88
N THR A 358 -13.26 -8.61 13.23
CA THR A 358 -13.53 -7.19 13.46
C THR A 358 -14.76 -6.72 12.69
N LYS A 359 -15.77 -6.22 13.42
CA LYS A 359 -17.02 -5.73 12.82
C LYS A 359 -16.78 -4.46 11.99
N SER A 360 -17.41 -4.36 10.82
CA SER A 360 -17.40 -3.14 9.99
C SER A 360 -18.35 -2.07 10.56
N THR A 361 -18.02 -1.53 11.73
CA THR A 361 -18.78 -0.46 12.37
C THR A 361 -18.31 0.91 11.89
N ILE A 362 -19.25 1.84 11.68
CA ILE A 362 -18.94 3.24 11.35
C ILE A 362 -18.48 3.96 12.63
N LEU A 363 -17.29 4.54 12.57
CA LEU A 363 -16.67 5.31 13.66
C LEU A 363 -17.04 6.80 13.56
N ALA A 364 -16.92 7.36 12.35
CA ALA A 364 -17.17 8.75 12.04
C ALA A 364 -17.95 8.87 10.72
N ARG A 365 -18.72 9.96 10.61
CA ARG A 365 -19.41 10.39 9.39
C ARG A 365 -19.02 11.84 9.09
N GLY A 366 -18.95 12.19 7.81
CA GLY A 366 -18.65 13.55 7.35
C GLY A 366 -17.17 13.74 7.02
N GLU A 367 -16.93 14.60 6.03
CA GLU A 367 -15.59 14.88 5.50
C GLU A 367 -14.73 15.67 6.48
N GLY A 368 -13.45 15.31 6.54
CA GLY A 368 -12.45 15.98 7.38
C GLY A 368 -12.63 15.77 8.89
N LYS A 369 -13.42 14.78 9.34
CA LYS A 369 -13.36 14.34 10.74
C LYS A 369 -12.17 13.40 10.92
N VAL A 370 -11.11 13.93 11.53
CA VAL A 370 -9.92 13.17 11.92
C VAL A 370 -10.19 12.36 13.20
N MET A 371 -9.57 11.19 13.31
CA MET A 371 -9.45 10.39 14.54
C MET A 371 -8.04 9.84 14.65
N SER A 372 -7.43 9.89 15.83
CA SER A 372 -6.19 9.15 16.13
C SER A 372 -6.46 7.64 16.23
N PHE A 373 -5.41 6.81 16.17
CA PHE A 373 -5.54 5.38 16.45
C PHE A 373 -6.08 5.13 17.87
N GLU A 374 -5.63 5.95 18.82
CA GLU A 374 -6.04 5.95 20.23
C GLU A 374 -7.55 6.23 20.38
N ASP A 375 -8.10 7.21 19.64
CA ASP A 375 -9.56 7.47 19.59
C ASP A 375 -10.34 6.27 19.06
N ILE A 376 -9.78 5.54 18.09
CA ILE A 376 -10.40 4.34 17.51
C ILE A 376 -10.42 3.21 18.53
N ILE A 377 -9.34 3.01 19.28
CA ILE A 377 -9.26 2.04 20.39
C ILE A 377 -10.24 2.42 21.51
N ALA A 378 -10.27 3.68 21.96
CA ALA A 378 -11.22 4.16 22.96
C ALA A 378 -12.68 3.94 22.49
N ALA A 379 -12.97 4.20 21.22
CA ALA A 379 -14.28 3.94 20.63
C ALA A 379 -14.62 2.43 20.56
N ARG A 380 -13.64 1.53 20.42
CA ARG A 380 -13.85 0.07 20.52
C ARG A 380 -14.23 -0.34 21.95
N VAL A 381 -13.46 0.10 22.96
CA VAL A 381 -13.70 -0.21 24.37
C VAL A 381 -15.10 0.24 24.78
N ALA A 382 -15.45 1.50 24.52
CA ALA A 382 -16.76 2.06 24.84
C ALA A 382 -17.93 1.37 24.10
N ARG A 383 -17.69 0.71 22.96
CA ARG A 383 -18.69 -0.14 22.29
C ARG A 383 -18.89 -1.48 23.01
N VAL A 384 -17.80 -2.14 23.38
CA VAL A 384 -17.84 -3.43 24.09
C VAL A 384 -18.58 -3.28 25.43
N GLU A 385 -18.28 -2.23 26.20
CA GLU A 385 -18.99 -1.91 27.44
C GLU A 385 -20.51 -1.70 27.23
N LYS A 386 -20.89 -0.92 26.22
CA LYS A 386 -22.30 -0.68 25.87
C LYS A 386 -23.02 -1.96 25.44
N ASP A 387 -22.36 -2.85 24.72
CA ASP A 387 -22.92 -4.14 24.33
C ASP A 387 -23.07 -5.09 25.54
N VAL A 388 -22.12 -5.08 26.48
CA VAL A 388 -22.24 -5.81 27.76
C VAL A 388 -23.41 -5.30 28.61
N ILE A 389 -23.60 -3.98 28.71
CA ILE A 389 -24.72 -3.36 29.44
C ILE A 389 -26.07 -3.73 28.78
N LYS A 390 -26.17 -3.64 27.44
CA LYS A 390 -27.38 -4.05 26.69
C LYS A 390 -27.66 -5.56 26.83
N GLY A 391 -26.62 -6.38 26.89
CA GLY A 391 -26.73 -7.82 27.16
C GLY A 391 -27.34 -8.13 28.52
N LYS A 392 -26.92 -7.41 29.58
CA LYS A 392 -27.52 -7.51 30.92
C LYS A 392 -29.00 -7.08 30.92
N GLY A 393 -29.34 -5.97 30.25
CA GLY A 393 -30.72 -5.50 30.13
C GLY A 393 -31.70 -6.50 29.48
N LYS A 394 -31.25 -7.30 28.51
CA LYS A 394 -32.09 -8.33 27.87
C LYS A 394 -32.37 -9.56 28.74
N ARG A 395 -31.58 -9.83 29.78
CA ARG A 395 -31.84 -10.93 30.74
C ARG A 395 -33.01 -10.64 31.70
N GLY A 396 -33.48 -9.39 31.80
CA GLY A 396 -34.54 -8.97 32.73
C GLY A 396 -35.99 -9.21 32.28
N ARG A 397 -36.25 -9.65 31.04
CA ARG A 397 -37.63 -9.88 30.56
C ARG A 397 -38.16 -11.22 31.09
N LYS A 398 -38.80 -11.18 32.27
CA LYS A 398 -39.52 -12.31 32.90
C LYS A 398 -40.22 -13.19 31.86
N ARG A 399 -39.80 -14.46 31.74
CA ARG A 399 -40.65 -15.50 31.15
C ARG A 399 -41.86 -15.68 32.06
N LYS A 400 -43.07 -15.68 31.49
CA LYS A 400 -44.29 -16.02 32.21
C LYS A 400 -44.22 -17.51 32.58
N SER A 401 -44.59 -17.84 33.80
CA SER A 401 -44.43 -19.15 34.43
C SER A 401 -45.20 -20.28 33.74
N VAL A 402 -44.53 -21.43 33.57
CA VAL A 402 -45.12 -22.77 33.66
C VAL A 402 -44.23 -23.56 34.65
N ALA A 403 -44.83 -24.51 35.37
CA ALA A 403 -44.41 -24.93 36.71
C ALA A 403 -43.23 -25.93 36.78
N LEU A 404 -42.85 -26.18 38.04
CA LEU A 404 -41.78 -27.04 38.55
C LEU A 404 -41.95 -28.52 38.15
N GLU A 405 -40.82 -29.22 37.96
CA GLU A 405 -40.28 -30.26 38.86
C GLU A 405 -38.81 -30.53 38.42
N ALA A 406 -37.82 -30.29 39.28
CA ALA A 406 -37.31 -31.14 40.36
C ALA A 406 -36.24 -32.15 39.86
N GLY A 407 -35.00 -32.01 40.35
CA GLY A 407 -33.84 -32.84 39.96
C GLY A 407 -32.56 -32.00 39.86
N GLU A 408 -31.77 -31.98 40.94
CA GLU A 408 -30.43 -31.35 40.99
C GLU A 408 -29.33 -32.43 40.76
N PRO A 409 -28.02 -32.14 40.87
CA PRO A 409 -27.12 -32.20 39.71
C PRO A 409 -26.09 -33.35 39.77
N ASP A 410 -25.43 -33.60 38.63
CA ASP A 410 -24.06 -34.16 38.55
C ASP A 410 -23.50 -33.73 37.18
N ALA A 411 -22.35 -33.06 37.06
CA ALA A 411 -20.96 -33.43 37.41
C ALA A 411 -20.20 -34.04 36.21
N GLU A 412 -18.90 -33.75 36.20
CA GLU A 412 -17.97 -33.88 35.07
C GLU A 412 -17.76 -35.32 34.55
N ALA A 413 -17.62 -35.48 33.23
CA ALA A 413 -16.76 -36.50 32.62
C ALA A 413 -16.50 -36.20 31.13
N GLU A 414 -15.23 -36.07 30.74
CA GLU A 414 -14.83 -36.49 29.38
C GLU A 414 -14.84 -38.03 29.31
N PRO A 415 -14.90 -38.58 28.09
CA PRO A 415 -13.92 -39.63 27.82
C PRO A 415 -13.16 -39.44 26.51
N GLY A 416 -11.85 -39.70 26.60
CA GLY A 416 -10.99 -39.97 25.47
C GLY A 416 -11.27 -41.33 24.78
N PRO A 417 -10.41 -41.74 23.84
CA PRO A 417 -10.82 -42.60 22.72
C PRO A 417 -10.49 -44.08 22.89
N GLU A 418 -11.32 -44.98 22.32
CA GLU A 418 -10.84 -46.33 21.97
C GLU A 418 -11.49 -46.97 20.71
N VAL A 419 -10.66 -47.05 19.67
CA VAL A 419 -10.40 -48.15 18.71
C VAL A 419 -11.44 -49.28 18.48
N ALA A 420 -12.04 -49.24 17.28
CA ALA A 420 -12.34 -50.34 16.33
C ALA A 420 -13.11 -51.62 16.75
N ARG A 421 -14.07 -52.05 15.89
CA ARG A 421 -13.83 -53.13 14.90
C ARG A 421 -15.03 -53.46 13.96
N THR A 422 -14.66 -53.84 12.74
CA THR A 422 -15.30 -54.79 11.80
C THR A 422 -16.72 -54.57 11.25
N ALA A 423 -16.74 -54.50 9.91
CA ALA A 423 -17.86 -54.55 8.99
C ALA A 423 -18.80 -55.77 9.08
N LYS A 424 -20.00 -55.60 8.50
CA LYS A 424 -20.78 -56.66 7.82
C LYS A 424 -21.48 -56.06 6.60
N GLU A 425 -21.20 -56.63 5.42
CA GLU A 425 -22.00 -56.39 4.21
C GLU A 425 -23.30 -57.20 4.24
N VAL A 426 -24.39 -56.64 3.67
CA VAL A 426 -25.47 -57.42 3.07
C VAL A 426 -25.94 -56.71 1.79
N ILE A 427 -26.00 -57.45 0.67
CA ILE A 427 -26.41 -56.96 -0.65
C ILE A 427 -27.82 -57.46 -0.98
N LYS A 428 -28.68 -56.54 -1.46
CA LYS A 428 -29.90 -56.66 -2.33
C LYS A 428 -30.94 -55.61 -1.91
N GLY A 429 -31.73 -54.99 -2.78
CA GLY A 429 -31.84 -55.13 -4.24
C GLY A 429 -32.73 -54.03 -4.86
N GLN A 430 -32.93 -54.10 -6.18
CA GLN A 430 -33.54 -53.08 -7.05
C GLN A 430 -34.96 -52.61 -6.67
N GLY A 431 -35.29 -51.34 -6.98
CA GLY A 431 -36.68 -50.85 -6.93
C GLY A 431 -36.89 -49.44 -7.51
N LYS A 432 -37.32 -49.32 -8.78
CA LYS A 432 -37.64 -48.04 -9.44
C LYS A 432 -38.94 -47.41 -8.92
N ARG A 433 -38.95 -46.08 -8.68
CA ARG A 433 -40.08 -45.12 -8.79
C ARG A 433 -39.58 -43.72 -8.36
N GLY A 434 -39.97 -42.59 -8.95
CA GLY A 434 -40.73 -42.35 -10.17
C GLY A 434 -40.95 -40.84 -10.37
N ARG A 435 -40.26 -40.22 -11.34
CA ARG A 435 -40.33 -38.76 -11.59
C ARG A 435 -41.57 -38.42 -12.41
N LYS A 436 -42.70 -38.10 -11.76
CA LYS A 436 -43.92 -37.63 -12.45
C LYS A 436 -43.78 -36.16 -12.86
N ARG A 437 -43.73 -35.90 -14.18
CA ARG A 437 -44.15 -34.64 -14.82
C ARG A 437 -45.63 -34.75 -15.20
N LYS A 438 -46.40 -33.66 -15.02
CA LYS A 438 -47.45 -33.15 -15.94
C LYS A 438 -47.51 -31.64 -15.69
N ILE A 439 -46.94 -30.79 -16.55
CA ILE A 439 -47.42 -30.32 -17.87
C ILE A 439 -48.39 -29.13 -17.72
N ALA A 440 -47.93 -27.95 -18.16
CA ALA A 440 -48.67 -26.98 -18.96
C ALA A 440 -47.65 -26.17 -19.80
N VAL A 441 -48.02 -25.88 -21.05
CA VAL A 441 -47.20 -25.35 -22.17
C VAL A 441 -48.21 -24.73 -23.16
N CYS A 442 -48.01 -23.55 -23.78
CA CYS A 442 -46.94 -22.55 -23.74
C CYS A 442 -47.55 -21.14 -23.91
N GLU A 443 -46.76 -20.07 -23.77
CA GLU A 443 -46.55 -19.02 -24.81
C GLU A 443 -45.61 -17.91 -24.33
N ALA A 444 -45.09 -17.13 -25.29
CA ALA A 444 -44.15 -16.03 -25.07
C ALA A 444 -44.82 -14.70 -25.37
N ASP A 445 -44.55 -13.67 -24.56
CA ASP A 445 -44.81 -12.28 -24.86
C ASP A 445 -43.72 -11.39 -24.25
N GLU A 446 -43.38 -10.30 -24.93
CA GLU A 446 -42.32 -9.36 -24.53
C GLU A 446 -42.75 -8.45 -23.36
N PRO A 447 -41.80 -7.98 -22.52
CA PRO A 447 -42.12 -7.05 -21.44
C PRO A 447 -42.37 -5.63 -21.96
N VAL A 448 -43.59 -5.15 -21.76
CA VAL A 448 -44.06 -3.76 -22.02
C VAL A 448 -43.24 -2.72 -21.21
N PRO A 449 -42.89 -1.55 -21.77
CA PRO A 449 -42.10 -0.53 -21.09
C PRO A 449 -42.87 0.22 -19.99
N ALA A 450 -42.13 0.73 -19.00
CA ALA A 450 -42.62 1.57 -17.91
C ALA A 450 -42.82 3.04 -18.35
N PRO A 451 -43.72 3.82 -17.69
CA PRO A 451 -44.21 5.10 -18.22
C PRO A 451 -43.26 6.29 -18.05
N GLU A 452 -43.41 7.27 -18.95
CA GLU A 452 -42.70 8.55 -18.95
C GLU A 452 -43.14 9.48 -17.80
N PRO A 453 -42.24 10.33 -17.26
CA PRO A 453 -42.61 11.42 -16.35
C PRO A 453 -43.14 12.65 -17.10
N GLU A 454 -44.07 13.37 -16.47
CA GLU A 454 -44.80 14.52 -17.04
C GLU A 454 -43.91 15.72 -17.42
N ALA A 455 -44.39 16.46 -18.43
CA ALA A 455 -43.70 17.63 -18.97
C ALA A 455 -43.75 18.85 -18.02
N ALA A 456 -42.57 19.39 -17.70
CA ALA A 456 -42.41 20.74 -17.15
C ALA A 456 -41.97 21.73 -18.25
N GLN A 457 -42.38 22.98 -18.11
CA GLN A 457 -42.43 23.97 -19.20
C GLN A 457 -41.06 24.45 -19.69
N ILE A 458 -40.90 24.57 -21.01
CA ILE A 458 -39.72 25.17 -21.65
C ILE A 458 -39.78 26.70 -21.50
N ILE A 459 -38.94 27.24 -20.62
CA ILE A 459 -38.65 28.67 -20.57
C ILE A 459 -37.56 28.96 -21.61
N ASN A 460 -37.88 29.77 -22.62
CA ASN A 460 -36.91 30.21 -23.63
C ASN A 460 -35.88 31.15 -22.99
N VAL A 461 -34.65 30.67 -22.76
CA VAL A 461 -33.49 31.48 -22.39
C VAL A 461 -32.69 31.79 -23.66
N PRO A 462 -32.45 33.07 -24.03
CA PRO A 462 -31.72 33.41 -25.24
C PRO A 462 -30.25 32.98 -25.14
N GLY A 463 -29.73 32.42 -26.24
CA GLY A 463 -28.34 31.96 -26.32
C GLY A 463 -27.31 33.11 -26.20
N PRO A 464 -26.07 32.81 -25.79
CA PRO A 464 -25.06 33.83 -25.51
C PRO A 464 -24.67 34.62 -26.77
N TRP A 465 -24.70 35.94 -26.63
CA TRP A 465 -24.23 36.91 -27.62
C TRP A 465 -22.78 36.64 -28.03
N ARG A 466 -22.48 36.73 -29.34
CA ARG A 466 -21.11 36.71 -29.86
C ARG A 466 -20.65 38.13 -30.16
N ALA A 467 -19.53 38.55 -29.55
CA ALA A 467 -18.89 39.81 -29.88
C ALA A 467 -18.28 39.76 -31.31
N PRO A 468 -18.33 40.85 -32.09
CA PRO A 468 -17.66 40.92 -33.39
C PRO A 468 -16.14 40.90 -33.26
N VAL A 469 -15.46 40.14 -34.12
CA VAL A 469 -14.00 40.17 -34.23
C VAL A 469 -13.58 41.44 -34.97
N ALA A 470 -12.82 42.31 -34.29
CA ALA A 470 -12.21 43.47 -34.93
C ALA A 470 -11.16 43.02 -35.96
N ARG A 471 -11.35 43.39 -37.23
CA ARG A 471 -10.27 43.40 -38.23
C ARG A 471 -9.57 44.75 -38.10
N MET A 472 -8.27 44.74 -37.79
CA MET A 472 -7.43 45.91 -38.07
C MET A 472 -7.14 45.96 -39.56
N ILE A 473 -7.33 47.15 -40.12
CA ILE A 473 -6.73 47.64 -41.37
C ILE A 473 -5.51 48.46 -40.94
#